data_AF-A0A563VJ01-F1
#
_entry.id   AF-A0A563VJ01-F1
#
_cell.length_a   1.000
_cell.length_b   1.000
_cell.length_c   1.000
_cell.angle_alpha   90.00
_cell.angle_beta   90.00
_cell.angle_gamma   90.00
#
_symmetry.space_group_name_H-M   'P 1'
#
loop_
_entity.id
_entity.type
_entity.pdbx_description
1 polymer ?
#
loop_
_entity_poly.entity_id
_entity_poly.type
_entity_poly.pdbx_seq_one_letter_code
_entity_poly.pdbx_strand_id
1 'polypeptide(L)' 'MIQGVFEDEYGTYPQGTWIRNPHGSIHTPFSKEGCLIYVKTGHFN' A
#
# COMPACT_ATOMS: atom_id res chain seq x y z
N MET A 1 -5.69 3.02 -0.40
CA MET A 1 -5.97 2.76 -1.82
C MET A 1 -7.07 3.69 -2.29
N ILE A 2 -6.77 4.61 -3.22
CA ILE A 2 -7.75 5.56 -3.76
C ILE A 2 -8.60 4.87 -4.84
N GLN A 3 -7.97 4.08 -5.71
CA GLN A 3 -8.64 3.32 -6.77
C GLN A 3 -7.87 2.03 -7.07
N GLY A 4 -8.57 0.97 -7.47
CA GLY A 4 -7.97 -0.32 -7.84
C GLY A 4 -7.52 -1.14 -6.62
N VAL A 5 -6.62 -2.11 -6.88
CA VAL A 5 -6.16 -3.09 -5.89
C VAL A 5 -4.63 -3.07 -5.81
N PHE A 6 -4.10 -2.88 -4.62
CA PHE A 6 -2.68 -3.02 -4.33
C PHE A 6 -2.43 -4.40 -3.73
N GLU A 7 -1.30 -5.01 -4.05
CA GLU A 7 -0.90 -6.32 -3.56
C GLU A 7 0.56 -6.30 -3.15
N ASP A 8 0.91 -7.13 -2.17
CA ASP A 8 2.29 -7.43 -1.81
C ASP A 8 2.40 -8.90 -1.38
N GLU A 9 3.54 -9.32 -0.85
CA GLU A 9 3.79 -10.70 -0.37
C GLU A 9 2.89 -11.11 0.81
N TYR A 10 2.21 -10.16 1.46
CA TYR A 10 1.36 -10.38 2.62
C TYR A 10 -0.14 -10.38 2.27
N GLY A 11 -0.54 -9.85 1.12
CA GLY A 11 -1.90 -10.02 0.65
C GLY A 11 -2.39 -9.00 -0.38
N THR A 12 -3.71 -8.85 -0.40
CA THR A 12 -4.46 -8.06 -1.37
C THR A 12 -5.26 -6.98 -0.66
N TYR A 13 -5.12 -5.74 -1.12
CA TYR A 13 -5.64 -4.55 -0.46
C TYR A 13 -6.54 -3.79 -1.44
N PRO A 14 -7.86 -3.99 -1.38
CA PRO A 14 -8.80 -3.37 -2.31
C PRO A 14 -8.96 -1.86 -2.09
N GLN A 15 -9.73 -1.22 -2.96
CA GLN A 15 -10.07 0.20 -2.84
C GLN A 15 -10.67 0.51 -1.46
N GLY A 16 -10.25 1.64 -0.87
CA GLY A 16 -10.64 2.03 0.48
C GLY A 16 -9.72 1.49 1.60
N THR A 17 -8.84 0.51 1.31
CA THR A 17 -7.90 0.02 2.33
C THR A 17 -6.90 1.10 2.74
N TRP A 18 -6.67 1.22 4.05
CA TRP A 18 -5.61 2.04 4.64
C TRP A 18 -4.53 1.14 5.24
N ILE A 19 -3.28 1.35 4.84
CA ILE A 19 -2.12 0.57 5.30
C ILE A 19 -1.19 1.50 6.07
N ARG A 20 -0.72 1.06 7.24
CA ARG A 20 0.31 1.74 8.01
C ARG A 20 1.55 0.85 8.10
N ASN A 21 2.58 1.21 7.35
CA ASN A 21 3.87 0.52 7.40
C ASN A 21 4.77 1.20 8.44
N PRO A 22 5.27 0.44 9.45
CA PRO A 22 6.33 0.91 10.32
C PRO A 22 7.58 1.39 9.57
N HIS A 23 8.41 2.19 10.23
CA HIS A 23 9.72 2.55 9.68
C HIS A 23 10.58 1.29 9.48
N GLY A 24 11.23 1.19 8.33
CA GLY A 24 12.05 0.03 7.97
C GLY A 24 11.26 -1.18 7.44
N SER A 25 9.94 -1.07 7.28
CA SER A 25 9.17 -2.11 6.57
C SER A 25 9.66 -2.26 5.13
N ILE A 26 9.81 -3.52 4.71
CA ILE A 26 10.20 -3.93 3.36
C ILE A 26 9.02 -4.69 2.78
N HIS A 27 8.65 -4.35 1.54
CA HIS A 27 7.55 -4.97 0.81
C HIS A 27 7.93 -5.14 -0.65
N THR A 28 7.33 -6.10 -1.33
CA THR A 28 7.44 -6.34 -2.77
C THR A 28 6.11 -5.97 -3.45
N PRO A 29 5.84 -4.67 -3.68
CA PRO A 29 4.54 -4.20 -4.15
C PRO A 29 4.28 -4.58 -5.60
N PHE A 30 3.05 -4.97 -5.90
CA PHE A 30 2.56 -5.16 -7.25
C PHE A 30 1.05 -4.87 -7.34
N SER A 31 0.51 -4.93 -8.55
CA SER A 31 -0.92 -4.83 -8.80
C SER A 31 -1.24 -5.51 -10.13
N LYS A 32 -2.14 -6.49 -10.12
CA LYS A 32 -2.54 -7.19 -11.36
C LYS A 32 -3.30 -6.31 -12.34
N GLU A 33 -4.21 -5.48 -11.84
CA GLU A 33 -5.11 -4.65 -12.66
C GLU A 33 -4.73 -3.16 -12.65
N GLY A 34 -3.73 -2.78 -11.87
CA GLY A 34 -3.35 -1.40 -11.61
C GLY A 34 -4.09 -0.78 -10.42
N CYS A 35 -3.46 0.21 -9.79
CA CYS A 35 -4.05 0.96 -8.69
C CYS A 35 -3.52 2.39 -8.61
N LEU A 36 -4.29 3.25 -7.94
CA LEU A 36 -3.89 4.59 -7.52
C LEU A 36 -3.80 4.63 -6.00
N ILE A 37 -2.62 4.98 -5.50
CA ILE A 37 -2.32 5.04 -4.07
C ILE A 37 -1.89 6.44 -3.66
N TYR A 38 -2.30 6.86 -2.46
CA TYR A 38 -1.76 8.04 -1.80
C TYR A 38 -0.83 7.59 -0.69
N VAL A 39 0.39 8.10 -0.72
CA VAL A 39 1.45 7.75 0.22
C VAL A 39 1.83 9.01 0.99
N LYS A 40 1.86 8.89 2.32
CA LYS A 40 2.38 9.94 3.22
C LYS A 40 3.52 9.34 4.06
N THR A 41 4.70 9.97 4.00
CA THR A 41 5.88 9.61 4.79
C THR A 41 6.26 10.73 5.78
N GLY A 42 7.12 10.44 6.76
CA GLY A 42 7.73 11.48 7.62
C GLY A 42 6.87 12.07 8.74
N HIS A 43 5.96 11.30 9.35
CA HIS A 43 5.10 11.80 10.44
C HIS A 43 5.52 11.37 11.86
N PHE A 44 6.35 10.34 11.99
CA PHE A 44 6.92 9.88 13.25
C PHE A 44 8.44 9.87 13.11
N ASN A 45 9.11 10.76 13.85
CA ASN A 45 10.55 10.69 14.14
C ASN A 45 10.75 9.94 15.44
#